data_AF-A0A6J8BYC7-F1
#
_entry.id   AF-A0A6J8BYC7-F1
#
_cell.length_a   1.000
_cell.length_b   1.000
_cell.length_c   1.000
_cell.angle_alpha   90.00
_cell.angle_beta   90.00
_cell.angle_gamma   90.00
#
_symmetry.space_group_name_H-M   'P 1'
#
loop_
_entity.id
_entity.type
_entity.pdbx_description
1 polymer ?
#
loop_
_entity_poly.entity_id
_entity_poly.type
_entity_poly.pdbx_seq_one_letter_code
_entity_poly.pdbx_strand_id
1 'polypeptide(L)'
;MLQTTATASPQIKQLMTYLQRTWFNNTVWTVQQWSVHRLSSEDNDVEGWHRRFNGKAAHNHLHFYKIVPAFQQEAKTVSITQQLVSEQQLSRYQRDTYKQLQGRLTSLWDQYEEDSIRTPDFLRSVGHLYAPTVPQPETLPESDSEDSDYESD
;
A
#
# COMPACT_ATOMS: atom_id res chain seq x y z
N MET A 1 28.99 25.91 4.52
CA MET A 1 27.90 25.81 3.53
C MET A 1 28.32 24.81 2.47
N LEU A 2 27.78 23.58 2.46
CA LEU A 2 28.14 22.57 1.47
C LEU A 2 27.00 22.45 0.45
N GLN A 3 27.18 23.10 -0.71
CA GLN A 3 26.40 22.82 -1.90
C GLN A 3 27.03 21.61 -2.60
N THR A 4 26.49 20.43 -2.35
CA THR A 4 26.86 19.23 -3.12
C THR A 4 25.99 19.18 -4.38
N THR A 5 26.30 20.00 -5.39
CA THR A 5 25.65 19.87 -6.70
C THR A 5 26.25 18.68 -7.43
N ALA A 6 25.76 17.47 -7.14
CA ALA A 6 25.94 16.34 -8.03
C ALA A 6 25.28 16.71 -9.37
N THR A 7 26.07 16.83 -10.43
CA THR A 7 25.60 17.17 -11.78
C THR A 7 24.63 16.09 -12.25
N ALA A 8 23.33 16.32 -12.04
CA ALA A 8 22.28 15.43 -12.50
C ALA A 8 22.39 15.29 -14.03
N SER A 9 22.43 14.04 -14.51
CA SER A 9 22.50 13.75 -15.93
C SER A 9 21.35 14.45 -16.69
N PRO A 10 21.55 14.82 -17.96
CA PRO A 10 20.51 15.46 -18.76
C PRO A 10 19.16 14.72 -18.74
N GLN A 11 19.20 13.39 -18.68
CA GLN A 11 18.04 12.51 -18.60
C GLN A 11 17.29 12.66 -17.28
N ILE A 12 18.01 12.72 -16.15
CA ILE A 12 17.40 12.94 -14.83
C ILE A 12 16.75 14.32 -14.77
N LYS A 13 17.40 15.34 -15.35
CA LYS A 13 16.81 16.69 -15.44
C LYS A 13 15.52 16.69 -16.25
N GLN A 14 15.50 16.03 -17.41
CA GLN A 14 14.30 15.90 -18.23
C GLN A 14 13.17 15.16 -17.49
N LEU A 15 13.50 14.08 -16.79
CA LEU A 15 12.54 13.34 -15.97
C LEU A 15 11.97 14.23 -14.86
N MET A 16 12.81 14.95 -14.11
CA MET A 16 12.36 15.84 -13.04
C MET A 16 11.49 16.98 -13.57
N THR A 17 11.82 17.54 -14.74
CA THR A 17 10.98 18.53 -15.42
C THR A 17 9.62 17.96 -15.80
N TYR A 18 9.57 16.73 -16.33
CA TYR A 18 8.31 16.05 -16.62
C TYR A 18 7.50 15.82 -15.35
N LEU A 19 8.12 15.34 -14.28
CA LEU A 19 7.43 15.09 -13.01
C LEU A 19 6.86 16.37 -12.42
N GLN A 20 7.64 17.46 -12.42
CA GLN A 20 7.17 18.77 -11.97
C GLN A 20 5.98 19.27 -12.77
N ARG A 21 6.05 19.22 -14.09
CA ARG A 21 4.96 19.70 -14.94
C ARG A 21 3.70 18.85 -14.84
N THR A 22 3.85 17.53 -14.78
CA THR A 22 2.73 16.60 -14.90
C THR A 22 2.08 16.29 -13.55
N TRP A 23 2.86 16.22 -12.47
CA TRP A 23 2.41 15.69 -11.16
C TRP A 23 2.45 16.72 -10.03
N PHE A 24 3.47 17.58 -9.97
CA PHE A 24 3.57 18.57 -8.88
C PHE A 24 2.78 19.86 -9.16
N ASN A 25 2.82 20.36 -10.40
CA ASN A 25 2.14 21.61 -10.80
C ASN A 25 0.76 21.36 -11.44
N ASN A 26 0.16 20.19 -11.20
CA ASN A 26 -1.12 19.82 -11.78
C ASN A 26 -2.27 20.44 -10.97
N THR A 27 -3.18 21.15 -11.65
CA THR A 27 -4.33 21.80 -11.03
C THR A 27 -5.54 20.87 -10.87
N VAL A 28 -5.57 19.76 -11.61
CA VAL A 28 -6.67 18.77 -11.57
C VAL A 28 -6.40 17.68 -10.53
N TRP A 29 -5.15 17.23 -10.44
CA TRP A 29 -4.68 16.22 -9.49
C TRP A 29 -3.56 16.79 -8.63
N THR A 30 -3.94 17.50 -7.57
CA THR A 30 -2.99 18.07 -6.61
C THR A 30 -2.24 16.97 -5.87
N VAL A 31 -1.07 17.31 -5.33
CA VAL A 31 -0.22 16.34 -4.59
C VAL A 31 -0.98 15.65 -3.46
N GLN A 32 -1.90 16.34 -2.79
CA GLN A 32 -2.71 15.77 -1.71
C GLN A 32 -3.67 14.67 -2.18
N GLN A 33 -4.05 14.65 -3.47
CA GLN A 33 -5.00 13.68 -4.01
C GLN A 33 -4.35 12.35 -4.43
N TRP A 34 -3.03 12.31 -4.59
CA TRP A 34 -2.32 11.10 -5.00
C TRP A 34 -1.18 10.72 -4.06
N SER A 35 -0.66 11.65 -3.27
CA SER A 35 0.36 11.37 -2.25
C SER A 35 -0.31 10.86 -0.99
N VAL A 36 0.01 9.61 -0.64
CA VAL A 36 -0.41 8.98 0.62
C VAL A 36 0.60 9.27 1.75
N HIS A 37 1.49 10.25 1.57
CA HIS A 37 2.45 10.64 2.59
C HIS A 37 1.72 11.12 3.84
N ARG A 38 2.04 10.52 5.00
CA ARG A 38 1.38 10.78 6.30
C ARG A 38 -0.10 10.40 6.35
N LEU A 39 -0.63 9.79 5.30
CA LEU A 39 -1.95 9.19 5.30
C LEU A 39 -1.80 7.69 5.48
N SER A 40 -2.81 7.05 6.07
CA SER A 40 -2.86 5.59 6.10
C SER A 40 -2.83 5.06 4.67
N SER A 41 -2.04 4.03 4.39
CA SER A 41 -2.02 3.27 3.11
C SER A 41 -3.41 2.75 2.66
N GLU A 42 -4.43 2.96 3.49
CA GLU A 42 -5.84 2.69 3.29
C GLU A 42 -6.53 3.64 2.31
N ASP A 43 -5.94 4.82 2.01
CA ASP A 43 -6.57 5.87 1.19
C ASP A 43 -6.43 5.64 -0.33
N ASN A 44 -5.85 4.51 -0.76
CA ASN A 44 -5.90 4.12 -2.16
C ASN A 44 -7.27 3.50 -2.51
N ASP A 45 -8.29 4.34 -2.41
CA ASP A 45 -9.67 3.97 -2.72
C ASP A 45 -9.88 3.67 -4.19
N VAL A 46 -9.07 4.26 -5.07
CA VAL A 46 -9.12 4.01 -6.52
C VAL A 46 -8.69 2.57 -6.84
N GLU A 47 -7.56 2.12 -6.30
CA GLU A 47 -7.10 0.73 -6.53
C GLU A 47 -7.98 -0.28 -5.80
N GLY A 48 -8.44 0.06 -4.59
CA GLY A 48 -9.41 -0.75 -3.85
C GLY A 48 -10.72 -0.90 -4.63
N TRP A 49 -11.25 0.20 -5.19
CA TRP A 49 -12.42 0.20 -6.04
C TRP A 49 -12.20 -0.62 -7.30
N HIS A 50 -11.08 -0.41 -8.00
CA HIS A 50 -10.75 -1.15 -9.22
C HIS A 50 -10.63 -2.67 -8.95
N ARG A 51 -10.02 -3.08 -7.84
CA ARG A 51 -9.91 -4.49 -7.45
C ARG A 51 -11.27 -5.11 -7.12
N ARG A 52 -12.13 -4.39 -6.37
CA ARG A 52 -13.50 -4.84 -6.09
C ARG A 52 -14.33 -4.95 -7.37
N PHE A 53 -14.23 -3.95 -8.24
CA PHE A 53 -14.93 -3.91 -9.51
C PHE A 53 -14.48 -5.06 -10.42
N ASN A 54 -13.17 -5.27 -10.57
CA ASN A 54 -12.62 -6.38 -11.36
C ASN A 54 -12.96 -7.75 -10.76
N GLY A 55 -13.02 -7.86 -9.42
CA GLY A 55 -13.49 -9.06 -8.73
C GLY A 55 -14.96 -9.38 -9.03
N LYS A 56 -15.84 -8.37 -8.98
CA LYS A 56 -17.26 -8.50 -9.38
C LYS A 56 -17.43 -8.83 -10.87
N ALA A 57 -16.47 -8.42 -11.68
CA ALA A 57 -16.56 -8.50 -13.13
C ALA A 57 -15.80 -9.70 -13.75
N ALA A 58 -15.21 -10.57 -12.93
CA ALA A 58 -14.74 -11.92 -13.28
C ALA A 58 -13.89 -12.07 -14.59
N HIS A 59 -13.00 -11.12 -14.85
CA HIS A 59 -11.96 -11.11 -15.90
C HIS A 59 -12.34 -10.73 -17.34
N ASN A 60 -11.35 -10.06 -17.96
CA ASN A 60 -11.02 -9.73 -19.35
C ASN A 60 -12.19 -9.64 -20.36
N HIS A 61 -12.48 -8.39 -20.76
CA HIS A 61 -13.38 -7.99 -21.85
C HIS A 61 -14.87 -7.92 -21.49
N LEU A 62 -15.19 -7.09 -20.49
CA LEU A 62 -16.58 -6.67 -20.27
C LEU A 62 -17.04 -5.82 -21.44
N HIS A 63 -18.01 -6.31 -22.20
CA HIS A 63 -18.70 -5.50 -23.19
C HIS A 63 -19.45 -4.34 -22.51
N PHE A 64 -19.57 -3.21 -23.20
CA PHE A 64 -20.17 -1.97 -22.68
C PHE A 64 -21.53 -2.19 -22.00
N TYR A 65 -22.37 -3.07 -22.55
CA TYR A 65 -23.69 -3.38 -21.99
C TYR A 65 -23.67 -4.08 -20.61
N LYS A 66 -22.55 -4.71 -20.22
CA LYS A 66 -22.34 -5.29 -18.88
C LYS A 66 -21.73 -4.29 -17.91
N ILE A 67 -20.91 -3.37 -18.43
CA ILE A 67 -20.24 -2.33 -17.66
C ILE A 67 -21.25 -1.29 -17.15
N VAL A 68 -22.19 -0.85 -18.00
CA VAL A 68 -23.14 0.23 -17.66
C VAL A 68 -24.01 -0.10 -16.43
N PRO A 69 -24.65 -1.28 -16.33
CA PRO A 69 -25.40 -1.66 -15.13
C PRO A 69 -24.51 -1.79 -13.89
N ALA A 70 -23.27 -2.28 -14.05
CA ALA A 70 -22.32 -2.40 -12.95
C ALA A 70 -21.93 -1.02 -12.40
N PHE A 71 -21.67 -0.03 -13.26
CA PHE A 71 -21.44 1.35 -12.85
C PHE A 71 -22.66 1.96 -12.16
N GLN A 72 -23.87 1.70 -12.65
CA GLN A 72 -25.08 2.20 -12.01
C GLN A 72 -25.26 1.63 -10.59
N GLN A 73 -24.91 0.37 -10.38
CA GLN A 73 -24.96 -0.26 -9.06
C GLN A 73 -23.90 0.30 -8.10
N GLU A 74 -22.67 0.52 -8.59
CA GLU A 74 -21.61 1.20 -7.82
C GLU A 74 -22.04 2.63 -7.45
N ALA A 75 -22.56 3.41 -8.40
CA ALA A 75 -22.99 4.79 -8.16
C ALA A 75 -24.07 4.92 -7.07
N LYS A 76 -25.01 3.96 -6.99
CA LYS A 76 -26.01 3.90 -5.92
C LYS A 76 -25.40 3.60 -4.54
N THR A 77 -24.29 2.87 -4.52
CA THR A 77 -23.62 2.47 -3.27
C THR A 77 -22.72 3.59 -2.76
N VAL A 78 -22.14 4.40 -3.65
CA VAL A 78 -21.25 5.52 -3.30
C VAL A 78 -21.91 6.51 -2.34
N SER A 79 -23.16 6.90 -2.58
CA SER A 79 -23.86 7.86 -1.71
C SER A 79 -24.05 7.33 -0.28
N ILE A 80 -24.40 6.04 -0.15
CA ILE A 80 -24.56 5.37 1.14
C ILE A 80 -23.22 5.27 1.86
N THR A 81 -22.16 4.86 1.14
CA THR A 81 -20.82 4.78 1.74
C THR A 81 -20.29 6.15 2.16
N GLN A 82 -20.57 7.20 1.38
CA GLN A 82 -20.17 8.56 1.71
C GLN A 82 -20.87 9.03 3.00
N GLN A 83 -22.16 8.75 3.14
CA GLN A 83 -22.91 9.06 4.35
C GLN A 83 -22.33 8.29 5.56
N LEU A 84 -22.14 6.98 5.45
CA LEU A 84 -21.60 6.17 6.54
C LEU A 84 -20.16 6.54 6.94
N VAL A 85 -19.33 6.98 5.98
CA VAL A 85 -18.00 7.54 6.26
C VAL A 85 -18.13 8.88 7.00
N SER A 86 -19.05 9.76 6.58
CA SER A 86 -19.28 11.05 7.27
C SER A 86 -19.79 10.87 8.70
N GLU A 87 -20.56 9.81 8.95
CA GLU A 87 -21.06 9.44 10.28
C GLU A 87 -20.04 8.62 11.10
N GLN A 88 -18.82 8.38 10.57
CA GLN A 88 -17.75 7.57 11.18
C GLN A 88 -18.17 6.13 11.52
N GLN A 89 -19.23 5.62 10.89
CA GLN A 89 -19.77 4.28 11.15
C GLN A 89 -19.06 3.19 10.35
N LEU A 90 -18.20 3.57 9.40
CA LEU A 90 -17.35 2.64 8.65
C LEU A 90 -15.91 2.70 9.16
N SER A 91 -15.55 1.73 10.00
CA SER A 91 -14.15 1.39 10.28
C SER A 91 -13.67 0.40 9.22
N ARG A 92 -12.66 0.77 8.43
CA ARG A 92 -12.07 -0.15 7.45
C ARG A 92 -11.23 -1.18 8.20
N TYR A 93 -11.44 -2.46 7.91
CA TYR A 93 -10.58 -3.51 8.44
C TYR A 93 -9.20 -3.45 7.79
N GLN A 94 -8.18 -3.13 8.58
CA GLN A 94 -6.78 -3.20 8.19
C GLN A 94 -6.11 -4.37 8.93
N ARG A 95 -5.37 -5.19 8.20
CA ARG A 95 -4.64 -6.32 8.78
C ARG A 95 -3.59 -5.79 9.76
N ASP A 96 -3.44 -6.46 10.90
CA ASP A 96 -2.51 -6.05 11.96
C ASP A 96 -1.05 -5.99 11.49
N THR A 97 -0.68 -6.83 10.52
CA THR A 97 0.64 -6.78 9.87
C THR A 97 0.90 -5.44 9.18
N TYR A 98 -0.08 -4.92 8.43
CA TYR A 98 0.06 -3.62 7.76
C TYR A 98 -0.05 -2.45 8.74
N LYS A 99 -0.84 -2.58 9.81
CA LYS A 99 -0.86 -1.60 10.93
C LYS A 99 0.52 -1.45 11.55
N GLN A 100 1.16 -2.55 11.89
CA GLN A 100 2.49 -2.57 12.49
C GLN A 100 3.55 -2.02 11.54
N LEU A 101 3.49 -2.41 10.26
CA LEU A 101 4.38 -1.91 9.22
C LEU A 101 4.26 -0.37 9.07
N GLN A 102 3.03 0.12 8.94
CA GLN A 102 2.75 1.55 8.82
C GLN A 102 3.21 2.30 10.07
N GLY A 103 2.95 1.78 11.28
CA GLY A 103 3.39 2.40 12.53
C GLY A 103 4.91 2.53 12.64
N ARG A 104 5.65 1.49 12.23
CA ARG A 104 7.11 1.54 12.16
C ARG A 104 7.61 2.57 11.13
N LEU A 105 6.98 2.61 9.96
CA LEU A 105 7.32 3.59 8.93
C LEU A 105 7.06 5.02 9.40
N THR A 106 5.92 5.28 10.04
CA THR A 106 5.59 6.59 10.60
C THR A 106 6.61 7.02 11.66
N SER A 107 7.01 6.12 12.57
CA SER A 107 8.03 6.43 13.56
C SER A 107 9.40 6.76 12.94
N LEU A 108 9.77 6.08 11.84
CA LEU A 108 10.99 6.41 11.10
C LEU A 108 10.90 7.79 10.43
N TRP A 109 9.72 8.16 9.91
CA TRP A 109 9.48 9.49 9.37
C TRP A 109 9.58 10.58 10.46
N ASP A 110 9.02 10.33 11.65
CA ASP A 110 9.11 11.26 12.78
C ASP A 110 10.58 11.51 13.17
N GLN A 111 11.37 10.44 13.27
CA GLN A 111 12.80 10.53 13.58
C GLN A 111 13.61 11.23 12.48
N TYR A 112 13.17 11.14 11.22
CA TYR A 112 13.79 11.85 10.11
C TYR A 112 13.44 13.35 10.12
N GLU A 113 12.19 13.71 10.41
CA GLU A 113 11.75 15.12 10.53
C GLU A 113 12.35 15.83 11.74
N GLU A 114 12.64 15.10 12.83
CA GLU A 114 13.36 15.61 14.00
C GLU A 114 14.89 15.68 13.79
N ASP A 115 15.38 15.50 12.55
CA ASP A 115 16.81 15.46 12.18
C ASP A 115 17.65 14.43 12.98
N SER A 116 17.00 13.47 13.64
CA SER A 116 17.64 12.45 14.47
C SER A 116 18.28 11.34 13.64
N ILE A 117 17.80 11.13 12.40
CA ILE A 117 18.34 10.14 11.45
C ILE A 117 18.72 10.84 10.14
N ARG A 118 19.88 10.48 9.60
CA ARG A 118 20.34 10.98 8.29
C ARG A 118 19.58 10.28 7.17
N THR A 119 19.34 10.98 6.05
CA THR A 119 18.68 10.43 4.85
C THR A 119 19.15 9.03 4.41
N PRO A 120 20.46 8.69 4.36
CA PRO A 120 20.88 7.34 3.97
C PRO A 120 20.47 6.25 4.97
N ASP A 121 20.50 6.55 6.27
CA ASP A 121 20.15 5.59 7.33
C ASP A 121 18.63 5.38 7.39
N PHE A 122 17.87 6.44 7.12
CA PHE A 122 16.42 6.38 6.92
C PHE A 122 16.07 5.47 5.73
N LEU A 123 16.66 5.72 4.55
CA LEU A 123 16.38 4.93 3.34
C LEU A 123 16.77 3.46 3.50
N ARG A 124 17.88 3.17 4.21
CA ARG A 124 18.28 1.79 4.53
C ARG A 124 17.25 1.10 5.45
N SER A 125 16.79 1.80 6.48
CA SER A 125 15.79 1.29 7.43
C SER A 125 14.46 0.99 6.74
N VAL A 126 14.00 1.89 5.87
CA VAL A 126 12.79 1.69 5.04
C VAL A 126 12.97 0.52 4.06
N GLY A 127 14.14 0.40 3.43
CA GLY A 127 14.45 -0.73 2.54
C GLY A 127 14.34 -2.08 3.24
N HIS A 128 14.84 -2.19 4.48
CA HIS A 128 14.69 -3.40 5.29
C HIS A 128 13.24 -3.67 5.71
N LEU A 129 12.45 -2.61 5.96
CA LEU A 129 11.05 -2.74 6.36
C LEU A 129 10.19 -3.42 5.28
N TYR A 130 10.46 -3.10 4.01
CA TYR A 130 9.73 -3.62 2.85
C TYR A 130 10.42 -4.80 2.16
N ALA A 131 11.57 -5.25 2.67
CA ALA A 131 12.24 -6.43 2.12
C ALA A 131 11.33 -7.66 2.29
N PRO A 132 11.18 -8.51 1.25
CA PRO A 132 10.39 -9.72 1.37
C PRO A 132 11.00 -10.60 2.46
N THR A 133 10.25 -10.82 3.53
CA THR A 133 10.60 -11.82 4.54
C THR A 133 10.62 -13.17 3.84
N VAL A 134 11.80 -13.71 3.58
CA VAL A 134 11.94 -15.10 3.12
C VAL A 134 11.26 -15.97 4.18
N PRO A 135 10.22 -16.74 3.83
CA PRO A 135 9.62 -17.67 4.78
C PRO A 135 10.71 -18.61 5.26
N GLN A 136 10.95 -18.63 6.58
CA GLN A 136 11.78 -19.66 7.20
C GLN A 136 11.14 -21.01 6.83
N PRO A 137 11.90 -22.01 6.34
CA PRO A 137 11.34 -23.32 6.07
C PRO A 137 10.72 -23.84 7.38
N GLU A 138 9.42 -24.16 7.32
CA GLU A 138 8.72 -24.80 8.43
C GLU A 138 9.54 -26.02 8.87
N THR A 139 10.05 -25.96 10.10
CA THR A 139 10.58 -27.14 10.77
C THR A 139 9.43 -28.12 10.87
N LEU A 140 9.48 -29.17 10.05
CA LEU A 140 8.59 -30.33 10.15
C LEU A 140 8.60 -30.78 11.62
N PRO A 141 7.44 -31.02 12.25
CA PRO A 141 7.41 -31.62 13.57
C PRO A 141 8.10 -32.99 13.48
N GLU A 142 9.03 -33.25 14.41
CA GLU A 142 9.61 -34.57 14.60
C GLU A 142 8.47 -35.60 14.66
N SER A 143 8.54 -36.59 13.78
CA SER A 143 7.68 -37.75 13.85
C SER A 143 8.03 -38.49 15.13
N ASP A 144 7.25 -38.25 16.18
CA ASP A 144 7.25 -39.11 17.36
C ASP A 144 6.93 -40.53 16.89
N SER A 145 7.93 -41.39 16.99
CA SER A 145 7.81 -42.83 16.82
C SER A 145 6.90 -43.36 17.93
N GLU A 146 5.64 -43.62 17.61
CA GLU A 146 4.78 -44.44 18.46
C GLU A 146 5.29 -45.89 18.40
N ASP A 147 5.91 -46.31 19.50
CA ASP A 147 6.29 -47.69 19.79
C ASP A 147 5.07 -48.60 19.69
N SER A 148 5.24 -49.67 18.91
CA SER A 148 4.28 -50.75 18.76
C SER A 148 4.35 -51.68 19.96
N ASP A 149 3.32 -51.68 20.81
CA ASP A 149 3.04 -52.78 21.74
C ASP A 149 1.57 -53.20 21.58
N TYR A 150 1.31 -54.04 20.57
CA TYR A 150 0.12 -54.88 20.56
C TYR A 150 0.48 -56.22 21.20
N GLU A 151 0.20 -56.28 22.50
CA GLU A 151 0.29 -57.50 23.31
C GLU A 151 -0.84 -58.45 22.91
N SER A 152 -0.47 -59.73 22.77
CA SER A 152 -1.33 -60.84 22.36
C SER A 152 -1.87 -61.54 23.61
N ASP A 153 -3.19 -61.65 23.73
CA ASP A 153 -3.90 -62.78 24.35
C ASP A 153 -5.39 -62.80 23.94
#